data_AF-A0A183GQR8-F1
#
_entry.id   AF-A0A183GQR8-F1
#
_cell.length_a   1.000
_cell.length_b   1.000
_cell.length_c   1.000
_cell.angle_alpha   90.00
_cell.angle_beta   90.00
_cell.angle_gamma   90.00
#
_symmetry.space_group_name_H-M   'P 1'
#
loop_
_entity.id
_entity.type
_entity.pdbx_description
1 polymer ?
#
loop_
_entity_poly.entity_id
_entity_poly.type
_entity_poly.pdbx_seq_one_letter_code
_entity_poly.pdbx_strand_id
1 'polypeptide(L)'
;MEKASCSNPSHALRASCEVDYPYFPFRIPVDYVLVSRTDNLSRQYHMTLFEKAARKEGLIINHDYAGPICFTLISTPFHRLCREAEKMQMSFPLKDCPVNPAAPACCVTLSNMFITDDTGKA
;
A
#
# COMPACT_ATOMS: atom_id res chain seq x y z
N MET A 1 27.87 -9.19 27.65
CA MET A 1 27.62 -7.88 27.02
C MET A 1 28.13 -7.94 25.60
N GLU A 2 27.26 -8.20 24.63
CA GLU A 2 27.56 -8.03 23.22
C GLU A 2 26.43 -7.21 22.62
N LYS A 3 26.73 -5.95 22.27
CA LYS A 3 25.83 -5.10 21.50
C LYS A 3 25.97 -5.55 20.05
N ALA A 4 24.93 -6.18 19.51
CA ALA A 4 24.81 -6.42 18.08
C ALA A 4 24.80 -5.06 17.35
N SER A 5 25.81 -4.85 16.53
CA SER A 5 25.96 -3.70 15.66
C SER A 5 24.94 -3.80 14.51
N CYS A 6 23.88 -2.99 14.56
CA CYS A 6 22.98 -2.81 13.41
C CYS A 6 23.75 -2.01 12.34
N SER A 7 24.29 -2.71 11.34
CA SER A 7 24.72 -2.06 10.10
C SER A 7 23.48 -1.51 9.40
N ASN A 8 23.32 -0.19 9.39
CA ASN A 8 22.35 0.48 8.53
C ASN A 8 22.90 0.50 7.10
N PRO A 9 22.35 -0.28 6.15
CA PRO A 9 22.64 0.02 4.77
C PRO A 9 21.90 1.32 4.46
N SER A 10 22.65 2.34 4.06
CA SER A 10 22.12 3.51 3.37
C SER A 10 21.55 3.05 2.01
N HIS A 11 20.43 2.32 2.03
CA HIS A 11 19.62 2.12 0.85
C HIS A 11 18.96 3.46 0.59
N ALA A 12 19.40 4.15 -0.46
CA ALA A 12 18.57 5.18 -1.07
C ALA A 12 17.19 4.54 -1.29
N LEU A 13 16.14 5.13 -0.69
CA LEU A 13 14.76 4.72 -0.93
C LEU A 13 14.52 4.83 -2.42
N ARG A 14 14.57 3.70 -3.09
CA ARG A 14 14.10 3.64 -4.46
C ARG A 14 12.59 3.58 -4.32
N ALA A 15 11.89 4.66 -4.68
CA ALA A 15 10.44 4.67 -4.73
C ALA A 15 10.00 3.48 -5.62
N SER A 16 9.63 2.38 -4.99
CA SER A 16 9.26 1.17 -5.71
C SER A 16 7.78 1.25 -5.96
N CYS A 17 7.40 1.62 -7.18
CA CYS A 17 6.02 1.62 -7.63
C CYS A 17 5.48 0.20 -7.89
N GLU A 18 6.32 -0.82 -7.70
CA GLU A 18 5.99 -2.21 -7.95
C GLU A 18 6.55 -3.13 -6.85
N VAL A 19 5.91 -4.27 -6.65
CA VAL A 19 6.36 -5.35 -5.76
C VAL A 19 6.45 -6.66 -6.51
N ASP A 20 7.30 -7.56 -6.04
CA ASP A 20 7.45 -8.89 -6.64
C ASP A 20 6.19 -9.73 -6.41
N TYR A 21 5.72 -10.39 -7.46
CA TYR A 21 4.61 -11.32 -7.34
C TYR A 21 5.12 -12.64 -6.73
N PRO A 22 4.49 -13.17 -5.66
CA PRO A 22 5.07 -14.26 -4.88
C PRO A 22 5.13 -15.62 -5.60
N TYR A 23 4.42 -15.78 -6.73
CA TYR A 23 4.28 -17.06 -7.42
C TYR A 23 4.95 -17.11 -8.79
N PHE A 24 5.34 -15.97 -9.36
CA PHE A 24 5.87 -15.88 -10.72
C PHE A 24 6.88 -14.73 -10.82
N PRO A 25 7.86 -14.80 -11.74
CA PRO A 25 8.91 -13.80 -11.86
C PRO A 25 8.45 -12.55 -12.63
N PHE A 26 7.38 -11.92 -12.14
CA PHE A 26 6.94 -10.60 -12.60
C PHE A 26 6.61 -9.72 -11.40
N ARG A 27 6.54 -8.41 -11.65
CA ARG A 27 6.21 -7.41 -10.66
C ARG A 27 4.82 -6.85 -10.92
N ILE A 28 4.14 -6.44 -9.86
CA ILE A 28 2.82 -5.82 -9.94
C ILE A 28 2.84 -4.44 -9.31
N PRO A 29 1.99 -3.50 -9.76
CA PRO A 29 1.96 -2.14 -9.23
C PRO A 29 1.53 -2.12 -7.75
N VAL A 30 1.98 -1.08 -7.05
CA VAL A 30 1.50 -0.74 -5.70
C VAL A 30 0.17 0.00 -5.82
N ASP A 31 -0.87 -0.50 -5.14
CA ASP A 31 -2.19 0.13 -5.11
C ASP A 31 -2.30 1.16 -3.98
N TYR A 32 -1.74 0.81 -2.80
CA TYR A 32 -1.78 1.65 -1.60
C TYR A 32 -0.45 1.65 -0.86
N VAL A 33 -0.16 2.76 -0.20
CA VAL A 33 1.00 2.90 0.71
C VAL A 33 0.48 3.37 2.07
N LEU A 34 0.77 2.59 3.12
CA LEU A 34 0.53 3.03 4.50
C LEU A 34 1.85 3.53 5.09
N VAL A 35 1.82 4.71 5.70
CA VAL A 35 2.99 5.33 6.29
C VAL A 35 2.87 5.27 7.82
N SER A 36 3.85 4.70 8.47
CA SER A 36 3.88 4.58 9.93
C SER A 36 5.25 4.91 10.49
N ARG A 37 5.30 5.34 11.76
CA ARG A 37 6.56 5.48 12.50
C ARG A 37 6.90 4.18 13.22
N THR A 38 8.13 3.71 13.07
CA THR A 38 8.62 2.48 13.71
C THR A 38 8.86 2.65 15.20
N ASP A 39 9.06 3.87 15.70
CA ASP A 39 9.28 4.14 17.13
C ASP A 39 7.99 4.16 17.98
N ASN A 40 6.81 4.09 17.34
CA ASN A 40 5.53 4.06 18.04
C ASN A 40 5.04 2.63 18.30
N LEU A 41 5.58 2.01 19.36
CA LEU A 41 5.29 0.62 19.77
C LEU A 41 3.79 0.33 19.95
N SER A 42 3.00 1.30 20.44
CA SER A 42 1.56 1.12 20.65
C SER A 42 0.80 0.84 19.35
N ARG A 43 1.24 1.43 18.23
CA ARG A 43 0.64 1.25 16.91
C ARG A 43 1.14 0.00 16.19
N GLN A 44 2.34 -0.49 16.52
CA GLN A 44 2.91 -1.67 15.87
C GLN A 44 2.05 -2.92 16.07
N TYR A 45 1.43 -3.08 17.26
CA TYR A 45 0.54 -4.21 17.52
C TYR A 45 -0.66 -4.24 16.56
N HIS A 46 -1.38 -3.11 16.42
CA HIS A 46 -2.52 -3.01 15.52
C HIS A 46 -2.12 -3.15 14.05
N MET A 47 -0.97 -2.59 13.65
CA MET A 47 -0.43 -2.77 12.30
C MET A 47 -0.12 -4.24 12.00
N THR A 48 0.47 -4.96 12.95
CA THR A 48 0.75 -6.40 12.78
C THR A 48 -0.54 -7.21 12.58
N LEU A 49 -1.58 -6.91 13.36
CA LEU A 49 -2.88 -7.57 13.21
C LEU A 49 -3.54 -7.25 11.86
N PHE A 50 -3.50 -5.98 11.45
CA PHE A 50 -4.00 -5.54 10.15
C PHE A 50 -3.29 -6.25 9.00
N GLU A 51 -1.95 -6.25 8.99
CA GLU A 51 -1.17 -6.88 7.93
C GLU A 51 -1.43 -8.39 7.85
N LYS A 52 -1.58 -9.06 9.00
CA LYS A 52 -1.95 -10.48 9.03
C LYS A 52 -3.32 -10.73 8.40
N ALA A 53 -4.30 -9.88 8.68
CA ALA A 53 -5.63 -9.98 8.09
C ALA A 53 -5.59 -9.69 6.58
N ALA A 54 -4.87 -8.65 6.15
CA ALA A 54 -4.69 -8.28 4.75
C ALA A 54 -4.02 -9.40 3.93
N ARG A 55 -2.97 -10.04 4.46
CA ARG A 55 -2.33 -11.21 3.83
C ARG A 55 -3.28 -12.40 3.73
N LYS A 56 -4.10 -12.63 4.76
CA LYS A 56 -5.12 -13.70 4.74
C LYS A 56 -6.17 -13.49 3.64
N GLU A 57 -6.48 -12.24 3.31
CA GLU A 57 -7.37 -11.88 2.19
C GLU A 57 -6.68 -11.94 0.81
N GLY A 58 -5.38 -12.28 0.76
CA GLY A 58 -4.62 -12.44 -0.47
C GLY A 58 -3.94 -11.17 -0.98
N LEU A 59 -3.83 -10.12 -0.14
CA LEU A 59 -3.04 -8.92 -0.47
C LEU A 59 -1.54 -9.18 -0.31
N ILE A 60 -0.75 -8.61 -1.21
CA ILE A 60 0.72 -8.66 -1.15
C ILE A 60 1.18 -7.44 -0.38
N ILE A 61 2.04 -7.67 0.63
CA ILE A 61 2.54 -6.63 1.52
C ILE A 61 4.07 -6.66 1.55
N ASN A 62 4.67 -5.54 1.15
CA ASN A 62 6.11 -5.27 1.25
C ASN A 62 6.35 -4.05 2.15
N HIS A 63 7.59 -3.87 2.59
CA HIS A 63 7.98 -2.77 3.46
C HIS A 63 9.25 -2.11 2.97
N ASP A 64 9.20 -0.78 2.82
CA ASP A 64 10.37 0.07 2.59
C ASP A 64 10.60 0.96 3.81
N TYR A 65 11.86 1.16 4.20
CA TYR A 65 12.22 1.88 5.44
C TYR A 65 13.06 3.12 5.17
N ALA A 66 12.72 4.21 5.85
CA ALA A 66 13.34 5.51 5.76
C ALA A 66 13.59 6.09 7.16
N GLY A 67 14.70 5.69 7.79
CA GLY A 67 14.95 6.02 9.19
C GLY A 67 13.81 5.50 10.09
N PRO A 68 13.11 6.35 10.85
CA PRO A 68 12.01 5.92 11.71
C PRO A 68 10.69 5.73 10.95
N ILE A 69 10.65 5.89 9.63
CA ILE A 69 9.42 5.75 8.82
C ILE A 69 9.41 4.40 8.12
N CYS A 70 8.29 3.69 8.22
CA CYS A 70 7.99 2.47 7.48
C CYS A 70 6.87 2.76 6.46
N PHE A 71 7.15 2.44 5.20
CA PHE A 71 6.21 2.47 4.09
C PHE A 71 5.75 1.03 3.82
N THR A 72 4.54 0.69 4.28
CA THR A 72 3.90 -0.59 3.99
C THR A 72 3.24 -0.49 2.61
N LEU A 73 3.85 -1.12 1.62
CA LEU A 73 3.39 -1.18 0.23
C LEU A 73 2.38 -2.32 0.08
N ILE A 74 1.20 -2.02 -0.44
CA ILE A 74 0.10 -2.98 -0.59
C ILE A 74 -0.26 -3.09 -2.07
N SER A 75 -0.26 -4.32 -2.57
CA SER A 75 -0.65 -4.64 -3.94
C SER A 75 -1.69 -5.76 -3.98
N THR A 76 -2.65 -5.64 -4.89
CA THR A 76 -3.76 -6.56 -5.07
C THR A 76 -3.54 -7.41 -6.32
N PRO A 77 -3.39 -8.74 -6.18
CA PRO A 77 -3.35 -9.64 -7.31
C PRO A 77 -4.59 -9.52 -8.21
N PHE A 78 -4.41 -9.70 -9.53
CA PHE A 78 -5.50 -9.59 -10.51
C PHE A 78 -6.70 -10.48 -10.18
N HIS A 79 -6.47 -11.74 -9.80
CA HIS A 79 -7.55 -12.66 -9.44
C HIS A 79 -8.39 -12.18 -8.24
N ARG A 80 -7.77 -11.48 -7.29
CA ARG A 80 -8.47 -10.87 -6.16
C ARG A 80 -9.24 -9.63 -6.61
N LEU A 81 -8.66 -8.80 -7.47
CA LEU A 81 -9.38 -7.67 -8.08
C LEU A 81 -10.65 -8.14 -8.79
N CYS A 82 -10.58 -9.22 -9.59
CA CYS A 82 -11.77 -9.82 -10.22
C CYS A 82 -12.83 -10.21 -9.20
N ARG A 83 -12.44 -10.94 -8.14
CA ARG A 83 -13.36 -11.39 -7.10
C ARG A 83 -14.07 -10.23 -6.39
N GLU A 84 -13.37 -9.15 -6.09
CA GLU A 84 -14.00 -7.99 -5.44
C GLU A 84 -14.84 -7.16 -6.42
N ALA A 85 -14.40 -7.03 -7.67
CA ALA A 85 -15.17 -6.37 -8.71
C ALA A 85 -16.51 -7.08 -8.99
N GLU A 86 -16.52 -8.43 -8.98
CA GLU A 86 -17.75 -9.24 -9.07
C GLU A 86 -18.68 -9.00 -7.89
N LYS A 87 -18.16 -9.03 -6.66
CA LYS A 87 -18.96 -8.77 -5.43
C LYS A 87 -19.58 -7.38 -5.43
N MET A 88 -18.84 -6.38 -5.91
CA MET A 88 -19.30 -4.99 -6.01
C MET A 88 -20.14 -4.73 -7.27
N GLN A 89 -20.35 -5.73 -8.13
CA GLN A 89 -21.03 -5.59 -9.43
C GLN A 89 -20.47 -4.43 -10.26
N MET A 90 -19.14 -4.28 -10.26
CA MET A 90 -18.48 -3.24 -11.04
C MET A 90 -18.74 -3.44 -12.54
N SER A 91 -19.10 -2.35 -13.21
CA SER A 91 -19.32 -2.35 -14.65
C SER A 91 -18.04 -1.95 -15.37
N PHE A 92 -17.60 -2.78 -16.30
CA PHE A 92 -16.46 -2.50 -17.17
C PHE A 92 -16.93 -2.41 -18.64
N PRO A 93 -16.25 -1.61 -19.47
CA PRO A 93 -16.59 -1.53 -20.89
C PRO A 93 -16.42 -2.89 -21.56
N LEU A 94 -17.44 -3.32 -22.29
CA LEU A 94 -17.36 -4.53 -23.12
C LEU A 94 -16.75 -4.17 -24.48
N LYS A 95 -16.07 -5.14 -25.09
CA LYS A 95 -15.59 -5.00 -26.46
C LYS A 95 -16.77 -4.65 -27.38
N ASP A 96 -16.59 -3.63 -28.21
CA ASP A 96 -17.57 -3.17 -29.19
C ASP A 96 -18.90 -2.66 -28.59
N CYS A 97 -18.94 -2.36 -27.29
CA CYS A 97 -20.09 -1.77 -26.61
C CYS A 97 -19.66 -0.49 -25.88
N PRO A 98 -19.93 0.71 -26.41
CA PRO A 98 -19.55 1.96 -25.78
C PRO A 98 -20.41 2.19 -24.53
N VAL A 99 -19.89 1.78 -23.38
CA VAL A 99 -20.45 2.14 -22.07
C VAL A 99 -19.74 3.42 -21.64
N ASN A 100 -20.47 4.51 -21.44
CA ASN A 100 -19.93 5.68 -20.73
C ASN A 100 -19.73 5.25 -19.27
N PRO A 101 -18.49 5.11 -18.77
CA PRO A 101 -18.27 4.70 -17.39
C PRO A 101 -18.87 5.78 -16.48
N ALA A 102 -19.76 5.38 -15.59
CA ALA A 102 -20.16 6.26 -14.49
C ALA A 102 -18.92 6.57 -13.65
N ALA A 103 -18.77 7.82 -13.22
CA ALA A 103 -17.68 8.19 -12.33
C ALA A 103 -17.74 7.29 -11.07
N PRO A 104 -16.62 6.63 -10.68
CA PRO A 104 -16.62 5.78 -9.50
C PRO A 104 -17.03 6.60 -8.28
N ALA A 105 -17.98 6.09 -7.49
CA ALA A 105 -18.45 6.78 -6.28
C ALA A 105 -17.34 7.01 -5.23
N CYS A 106 -16.21 6.31 -5.35
CA CYS A 106 -15.06 6.39 -4.46
C CYS A 106 -13.95 7.36 -4.92
N CYS A 107 -14.10 8.06 -6.03
CA CYS A 107 -13.17 9.10 -6.45
C CYS A 107 -13.29 10.33 -5.54
N VAL A 108 -12.75 10.24 -4.32
CA VAL A 108 -12.60 11.38 -3.42
C VAL A 108 -11.55 12.30 -4.04
N THR A 109 -11.88 13.58 -4.25
CA THR A 109 -10.88 14.59 -4.63
C THR A 109 -9.93 14.75 -3.43
N LEU A 110 -8.78 14.07 -3.47
CA LEU A 110 -7.80 14.01 -2.38
C LEU A 110 -7.08 15.34 -2.11
N SER A 111 -7.44 16.42 -2.81
CA SER A 111 -6.80 17.73 -2.68
C SER A 111 -6.87 18.33 -1.26
N ASN A 112 -7.82 17.88 -0.43
CA ASN A 112 -8.08 18.47 0.88
C ASN A 112 -7.67 17.59 2.08
N MET A 113 -7.02 16.44 1.86
CA MET A 113 -6.74 15.46 2.92
C MET A 113 -5.26 15.36 3.32
N PHE A 114 -4.37 16.11 2.67
CA PHE A 114 -2.99 16.27 3.12
C PHE A 114 -2.96 17.31 4.24
N ILE A 115 -2.92 16.85 5.49
CA ILE A 115 -2.49 17.69 6.62
C ILE A 115 -0.97 17.83 6.49
N THR A 116 -0.51 18.96 5.96
CA THR A 116 0.87 19.39 6.19
C THR A 116 0.92 19.96 7.60
N ASP A 117 1.81 19.44 8.45
CA ASP A 117 2.12 20.06 9.73
C ASP A 117 2.76 21.44 9.47
N ASP A 118 1.93 22.47 9.28
CA ASP A 118 2.36 23.87 9.36
C ASP A 118 2.60 24.22 10.84
N THR A 119 3.75 23.81 11.35
CA THR A 119 4.34 24.41 12.55
C THR A 119 5.68 25.05 12.23
N GLY A 120 5.66 25.96 11.26
CA GLY A 120 6.66 27.02 11.13
C GLY A 120 6.06 28.34 11.62
N LYS A 121 6.16 28.63 12.92
CA LYS A 121 5.96 30.01 13.40
C LYS A 121 7.24 30.81 13.16
N ALA A 122 7.02 32.00 12.60
CA ALA A 122 7.99 33.05 12.31
C ALA A 122 8.82 33.50 13.51
#